data_AF-A0A5K1AB99-F1
#
_entry.id   AF-A0A5K1AB99-F1
#
_cell.length_a   1.000
_cell.length_b   1.000
_cell.length_c   1.000
_cell.angle_alpha   90.00
_cell.angle_beta   90.00
_cell.angle_gamma   90.00
#
_symmetry.space_group_name_H-M   'P 1'
#
loop_
_entity.id
_entity.type
_entity.pdbx_description
1 polymer ?
#
loop_
_entity_poly.entity_id
_entity_poly.type
_entity_poly.pdbx_seq_one_letter_code
_entity_poly.pdbx_strand_id
1 'polypeptide(L)' 'LGGPYVAMKTGRRDSKVSHFSVVEEQLPNHNDSLELVTLRFQSIGVDVEGMVALL' A
#
# COMPACT_ATOMS: atom_id res chain seq x y z
N LEU A 1 6.58 2.06 20.45
CA LEU A 1 5.74 1.00 19.85
C LEU A 1 6.49 -0.32 19.59
N GLY A 2 7.66 -0.60 20.20
CA GLY A 2 8.24 -1.95 20.33
C GLY A 2 8.46 -2.82 19.07
N GLY A 3 8.19 -2.29 17.86
CA GLY A 3 8.14 -3.05 16.63
C GLY A 3 9.52 -3.46 16.09
N PRO A 4 9.53 -4.23 15.00
CA PRO A 4 10.76 -4.73 14.40
C PRO A 4 11.63 -3.60 13.87
N TYR A 5 12.95 -3.80 13.91
CA TYR A 5 13.89 -2.92 13.22
C TYR A 5 14.00 -3.33 11.74
N VAL A 6 13.80 -2.37 10.85
CA VAL A 6 13.98 -2.54 9.40
C VAL A 6 14.98 -1.50 8.92
N ALA A 7 16.05 -1.93 8.25
CA ALA A 7 17.04 -1.03 7.69
C ALA A 7 16.43 -0.19 6.56
N MET A 8 16.53 1.13 6.67
CA MET A 8 15.88 2.05 5.73
C MET A 8 16.74 2.31 4.49
N LYS A 9 16.22 1.97 3.31
CA LYS A 9 16.83 2.34 2.01
C LYS A 9 16.50 3.80 1.68
N THR A 10 17.53 4.63 1.47
CA THR A 10 17.41 6.07 1.18
C THR A 10 17.67 6.38 -0.31
N GLY A 11 17.53 7.65 -0.72
CA GLY A 11 17.83 8.11 -2.10
C GLY A 11 16.62 8.28 -3.03
N ARG A 12 15.40 8.07 -2.53
CA ARG A 12 14.17 8.45 -3.27
C ARG A 12 14.12 9.97 -3.44
N ARG A 13 13.67 10.43 -4.60
CA ARG A 13 13.52 11.86 -4.94
C ARG A 13 12.06 12.26 -4.88
N ASP A 14 11.83 13.55 -4.63
CA ASP A 14 10.48 14.09 -4.56
C ASP A 14 9.84 14.21 -5.95
N SER A 15 8.54 13.90 -6.02
CA SER A 15 7.73 14.16 -7.21
C SER A 15 7.45 15.65 -7.35
N LYS A 16 7.23 16.10 -8.60
CA LYS A 16 6.78 17.48 -8.91
C LYS A 16 5.26 17.60 -9.05
N VAL A 17 4.55 16.47 -9.01
CA VAL A 17 3.11 16.38 -9.26
C VAL A 17 2.44 15.41 -8.28
N SER A 18 1.15 15.63 -8.05
CA SER A 18 0.26 14.78 -7.25
C SER A 18 -0.96 14.38 -8.09
N HIS A 19 -1.45 13.15 -7.93
CA HIS A 19 -2.57 12.61 -8.69
C HIS A 19 -3.73 12.23 -7.77
N PHE A 20 -4.66 13.16 -7.56
CA PHE A 20 -5.80 12.94 -6.64
C PHE A 20 -6.72 11.81 -7.11
N SER A 21 -7.05 11.74 -8.40
CA SER A 21 -7.91 10.67 -8.94
C SER A 21 -7.34 9.28 -8.71
N VAL A 22 -6.01 9.14 -8.84
CA VAL A 22 -5.30 7.87 -8.60
C VAL A 22 -5.41 7.45 -7.14
N VAL A 23 -5.43 8.41 -6.20
CA VAL A 23 -5.59 8.12 -4.77
C VAL A 23 -6.96 7.52 -4.49
N GLU A 24 -8.03 8.11 -5.03
CA GLU A 24 -9.40 7.59 -4.88
C GLU A 24 -9.56 6.21 -5.54
N GLU A 25 -8.93 6.00 -6.69
CA GLU A 25 -9.00 4.76 -7.44
C GLU A 25 -8.15 3.64 -6.84
N GLN A 26 -7.02 3.93 -6.20
CA GLN A 26 -6.04 2.91 -5.77
C GLN A 26 -5.99 2.64 -4.27
N LEU A 27 -6.36 3.58 -3.40
CA LEU A 27 -6.42 3.31 -1.97
C LEU A 27 -7.66 2.50 -1.59
N PRO A 28 -7.50 1.36 -0.89
CA PRO A 28 -8.65 0.63 -0.34
C PRO A 28 -9.35 1.44 0.75
N ASN A 29 -10.69 1.41 0.72
CA ASN A 29 -11.53 1.98 1.78
C ASN A 29 -11.73 0.97 2.92
N HIS A 30 -11.98 1.45 4.13
CA HIS A 30 -12.29 0.60 5.29
C HIS A 30 -13.63 -0.16 5.15
N ASN A 31 -14.50 0.28 4.24
CA ASN A 31 -15.76 -0.39 3.93
C ASN A 31 -15.68 -1.26 2.66
N ASP A 32 -14.51 -1.39 2.04
CA ASP A 32 -14.33 -2.26 0.86
C ASP A 32 -14.36 -3.74 1.26
N SER A 33 -14.76 -4.61 0.32
CA SER A 33 -14.70 -6.06 0.55
C SER A 33 -13.24 -6.54 0.57
N LEU A 34 -12.98 -7.64 1.29
CA LEU A 34 -11.66 -8.29 1.33
C LEU A 34 -11.15 -8.65 -0.08
N GLU A 35 -12.06 -9.04 -0.98
CA GLU A 35 -11.75 -9.36 -2.37
C GLU A 35 -11.18 -8.14 -3.10
N LEU A 36 -11.81 -6.98 -2.95
CA LEU A 36 -11.35 -5.73 -3.56
C LEU A 36 -10.00 -5.29 -2.97
N VAL A 37 -9.83 -5.38 -1.65
CA VAL A 37 -8.55 -5.09 -0.99
C VAL A 37 -7.45 -6.01 -1.53
N THR A 38 -7.72 -7.32 -1.61
CA THR A 38 -6.77 -8.31 -2.13
C THR A 38 -6.36 -8.00 -3.56
N LEU A 39 -7.31 -7.67 -4.44
CA LEU A 39 -7.03 -7.30 -5.84
C LEU A 39 -6.14 -6.06 -5.94
N ARG A 40 -6.37 -5.04 -5.12
CA ARG A 40 -5.55 -3.82 -5.09
C ARG A 40 -4.10 -4.12 -4.68
N PHE A 41 -3.89 -4.89 -3.61
CA PHE A 41 -2.54 -5.28 -3.17
C PHE A 41 -1.83 -6.16 -4.20
N GLN A 42 -2.53 -7.11 -4.82
CA GLN A 42 -1.98 -7.93 -5.90
C GLN A 42 -1.55 -7.10 -7.11
N SER A 43 -2.30 -6.04 -7.45
CA SER A 43 -1.95 -5.15 -8.58
C SER A 43 -0.61 -4.42 -8.41
N ILE A 44 -0.14 -4.25 -7.18
CA ILE A 44 1.17 -3.65 -6.87
C ILE A 44 2.25 -4.70 -6.52
N GLY A 45 1.94 -5.98 -6.72
CA GLY A 45 2.86 -7.09 -6.50
C GLY A 45 3.01 -7.52 -5.03
N VAL A 46 2.03 -7.20 -4.18
CA VAL A 46 1.96 -7.71 -2.80
C VAL A 46 0.99 -8.89 -2.76
N ASP A 47 1.46 -10.02 -2.25
CA ASP A 47 0.66 -11.23 -2.10
C ASP A 47 -0.26 -11.18 -0.86
N VAL A 48 -1.04 -12.24 -0.66
CA VAL A 48 -2.01 -12.29 0.44
C VAL A 48 -1.32 -12.26 1.81
N GLU A 49 -0.18 -12.95 1.96
CA GLU A 49 0.60 -12.94 3.21
C GLU A 49 1.13 -11.53 3.51
N GLY A 50 1.72 -10.86 2.50
CA GLY A 50 2.18 -9.48 2.63
C GLY A 50 1.07 -8.49 2.94
N MET A 51 -0.13 -8.69 2.36
CA MET A 51 -1.30 -7.87 2.67
C MET A 51 -1.72 -8.03 4.14
N VAL A 52 -1.80 -9.26 4.65
CA VAL A 52 -2.15 -9.54 6.06
C VAL A 52 -1.09 -8.99 7.03
N ALA A 53 0.19 -9.01 6.66
CA ALA A 53 1.26 -8.46 7.50
C ALA A 53 1.24 -6.91 7.61
N LEU A 54 0.55 -6.22 6.69
CA LEU A 54 0.49 -4.76 6.62
C LEU A 54 -0.79 -4.16 7.23
N LEU A 55 -1.83 -4.97 7.47
CA LEU A 55 -3.09 -4.57 8.12
C LEU A 55 -3.04 -4.76 9.64
#